data_AF-A0A7R9C043-F1
#
_entry.id   AF-A0A7R9C043-F1
#
_cell.length_a   1.000
_cell.length_b   1.000
_cell.length_c   1.000
_cell.angle_alpha   90.00
_cell.angle_beta   90.00
_cell.angle_gamma   90.00
#
_symmetry.space_group_name_H-M   'P 1'
#
loop_
_entity.id
_entity.type
_entity.pdbx_description
1 polymer ?
#
loop_
_entity_poly.entity_id
_entity_poly.type
_entity_poly.pdbx_seq_one_letter_code
_entity_poly.pdbx_strand_id
1 'polypeptide(L)'
;MYPHFYTTYRGNWTKEMRPTGCSNQPVLGTTPRNCNDNTCKFFPSVADNGNVTSSLMYLRNLPNITHFCDSKTHVKQAPTKHNVLCNGKDVDSIISANDDFKDVFEVAAPVGDTEFEILRASSRRVVFALDRSNATSEQNVWSALGPRLYALLHVLNRTEPNMEIGLVEFGGDKTET
;
A
#
# COMPACT_ATOMS: atom_id res chain seq x y z
N MET A 1 5.12 11.47 -0.32
CA MET A 1 5.17 10.02 -0.02
C MET A 1 6.23 9.83 1.06
N TYR A 2 5.93 9.11 2.16
CA TYR A 2 6.90 8.88 3.23
C TYR A 2 7.93 7.81 2.79
N PRO A 3 9.20 7.91 3.22
CA PRO A 3 10.24 7.02 2.74
C PRO A 3 10.20 5.65 3.46
N HIS A 4 10.71 4.60 2.81
CA HIS A 4 10.86 3.28 3.43
C HIS A 4 12.11 3.20 4.34
N PHE A 5 13.10 4.07 4.10
CA PHE A 5 14.36 4.15 4.83
C PHE A 5 14.69 5.61 5.14
N TYR A 6 15.47 5.85 6.18
CA TYR A 6 15.98 7.16 6.53
C TYR A 6 17.45 7.05 6.93
N THR A 7 18.16 8.17 6.92
CA THR A 7 19.60 8.15 7.17
C THR A 7 19.92 8.72 8.53
N THR A 8 20.74 8.00 9.28
CA THR A 8 21.32 8.43 10.55
C THR A 8 22.84 8.58 10.40
N TYR A 9 23.47 9.33 11.29
CA TYR A 9 24.93 9.41 11.37
C TYR A 9 25.43 8.61 12.56
N ARG A 10 26.46 7.78 12.35
CA ARG A 10 27.08 6.96 13.40
C ARG A 10 28.59 7.24 13.47
N GLY A 11 29.11 7.51 14.66
CA GLY A 11 30.55 7.69 14.88
C GLY A 11 31.13 8.88 14.09
N ASN A 12 32.22 8.67 13.35
CA ASN A 12 32.90 9.65 12.48
C ASN A 12 32.06 10.08 11.27
N TRP A 13 30.82 10.52 11.48
CA TRP A 13 29.91 11.02 10.44
C TRP A 13 29.61 10.04 9.31
N THR A 14 29.76 8.74 9.56
CA THR A 14 29.39 7.72 8.59
C THR A 14 27.87 7.69 8.46
N LYS A 15 27.39 7.88 7.23
CA LYS A 15 25.97 7.82 6.90
C LYS A 15 25.51 6.36 6.91
N GLU A 16 24.48 6.07 7.71
CA GLU A 16 23.89 4.75 7.84
C GLU A 16 22.42 4.81 7.43
N MET A 17 22.00 3.92 6.53
CA MET A 17 20.58 3.77 6.18
C MET A 17 19.89 2.87 7.20
N ARG A 18 18.77 3.35 7.74
CA ARG A 18 17.93 2.67 8.72
C ARG A 18 16.54 2.45 8.15
N PRO A 19 15.92 1.28 8.39
CA PRO A 19 14.55 1.02 7.97
C PRO A 19 13.57 1.86 8.79
N THR A 20 12.44 2.22 8.19
CA THR A 20 11.36 2.94 8.89
C THR A 20 10.40 2.02 9.65
N GLY A 21 10.53 0.70 9.48
CA GLY A 21 9.76 -0.31 10.20
C GLY A 21 10.64 -1.45 10.68
N CYS A 22 10.00 -2.43 11.34
CA CYS A 22 10.67 -3.57 11.96
C CYS A 22 10.50 -4.87 11.16
N SER A 23 11.47 -5.75 11.32
CA SER A 23 11.48 -7.13 10.86
C SER A 23 12.35 -7.99 11.80
N ASN A 24 12.14 -9.30 11.80
CA ASN A 24 12.94 -10.24 12.60
C ASN A 24 14.42 -10.31 12.17
N GLN A 25 14.71 -9.98 10.92
CA GLN A 25 16.05 -9.94 10.35
C GLN A 25 16.15 -8.87 9.23
N PRO A 26 17.35 -8.47 8.79
CA PRO A 26 17.50 -7.48 7.72
C PRO A 26 16.79 -7.92 6.43
N VAL A 27 16.05 -6.99 5.83
CA VAL A 27 15.38 -7.22 4.55
C VAL A 27 16.40 -7.14 3.42
N LEU A 28 16.47 -8.18 2.59
CA LEU A 28 17.34 -8.23 1.42
C LEU A 28 16.65 -7.57 0.22
N GLY A 29 17.43 -6.86 -0.60
CA GLY A 29 16.90 -6.14 -1.74
C GLY A 29 17.93 -5.27 -2.41
N THR A 30 17.46 -4.44 -3.34
CA THR A 30 18.31 -3.56 -4.12
C THR A 30 17.90 -2.11 -3.95
N THR A 31 18.87 -1.22 -4.14
CA THR A 31 18.63 0.21 -4.31
C THR A 31 19.09 0.61 -5.71
N PRO A 32 18.50 1.66 -6.32
CA PRO A 32 19.04 2.26 -7.54
C PRO A 32 20.52 2.61 -7.37
N ARG A 33 21.31 2.53 -8.46
CA ARG A 33 22.70 3.04 -8.46
C ARG A 33 22.69 4.50 -8.01
N ASN A 34 23.57 4.85 -7.07
CA ASN A 34 23.73 6.18 -6.47
C ASN A 34 22.62 6.60 -5.48
N CYS A 35 22.22 5.68 -4.61
CA CYS A 35 21.30 5.91 -3.49
C CYS A 35 21.93 6.79 -2.39
N ASN A 36 21.95 8.11 -2.56
CA ASN A 36 22.65 9.04 -1.66
C ASN A 36 21.71 10.04 -0.94
N ASP A 37 20.42 10.04 -1.22
CA ASP A 37 19.46 10.99 -0.66
C ASP A 37 18.14 10.34 -0.20
N ASN A 38 17.22 11.17 0.27
CA ASN A 38 15.93 10.74 0.82
C ASN A 38 14.90 10.34 -0.26
N THR A 39 15.25 10.45 -1.55
CA THR A 39 14.41 10.02 -2.68
C THR A 39 14.70 8.58 -3.10
N CYS A 40 15.78 8.00 -2.56
CA CYS A 40 16.13 6.62 -2.83
C CYS A 40 15.05 5.64 -2.37
N LYS A 41 14.65 4.76 -3.28
CA LYS A 41 13.69 3.69 -3.02
C LYS A 41 14.42 2.37 -2.89
N PHE A 42 14.09 1.63 -1.85
CA PHE A 42 14.54 0.26 -1.68
C PHE A 42 13.51 -0.70 -2.27
N PHE A 43 13.97 -1.66 -3.06
CA PHE A 43 13.16 -2.70 -3.68
C PHE A 43 13.50 -4.04 -3.03
N PRO A 44 12.66 -4.56 -2.12
CA PRO A 44 12.92 -5.85 -1.48
C PRO A 44 12.82 -6.99 -2.51
N SER A 45 13.70 -7.97 -2.39
CA SER A 45 13.64 -9.19 -3.19
C SER A 45 12.67 -10.17 -2.55
N VAL A 46 11.56 -10.48 -3.20
CA VAL A 46 10.55 -11.40 -2.64
C VAL A 46 11.14 -12.81 -2.45
N ALA A 47 11.95 -13.27 -3.41
CA ALA A 47 12.57 -14.60 -3.38
C ALA A 47 13.57 -14.77 -2.22
N ASP A 48 14.33 -13.72 -1.90
CA ASP A 48 15.40 -13.81 -0.89
C ASP A 48 14.89 -13.58 0.55
N ASN A 49 13.64 -13.15 0.71
CA ASN A 49 13.08 -12.78 2.01
C ASN A 49 12.07 -13.81 2.57
N GLY A 50 12.11 -15.07 2.11
CA GLY A 50 11.15 -16.12 2.50
C GLY A 50 11.03 -16.38 4.00
N ASN A 51 12.08 -16.11 4.78
CA ASN A 51 12.10 -16.27 6.25
C ASN A 51 11.96 -14.95 7.02
N VAL A 52 11.81 -13.82 6.32
CA VAL A 52 11.62 -12.52 6.95
C VAL A 52 10.16 -12.38 7.36
N THR A 53 9.92 -12.14 8.64
CA THR A 53 8.64 -11.65 9.16
C THR A 53 8.76 -10.17 9.47
N SER A 54 7.76 -9.38 9.06
CA SER A 54 7.82 -7.93 9.19
C SER A 54 6.47 -7.31 9.56
N SER A 55 6.52 -6.02 9.90
CA SER A 55 5.34 -5.26 10.28
C SER A 55 4.41 -4.94 9.10
N LEU A 56 3.09 -4.99 9.35
CA LEU A 56 2.02 -4.59 8.42
C LEU A 56 2.20 -3.19 7.84
N MET A 57 2.86 -2.31 8.60
CA MET A 57 3.04 -0.90 8.23
C MET A 57 4.40 -0.60 7.58
N TYR A 58 5.21 -1.61 7.24
CA TYR A 58 6.56 -1.42 6.73
C TYR A 58 6.70 -1.62 5.20
N LEU A 59 6.87 -2.85 4.73
CA LEU A 59 7.07 -3.20 3.32
C LEU A 59 6.03 -4.24 2.89
N ARG A 60 4.91 -3.76 2.34
CA ARG A 60 3.71 -4.57 2.02
C ARG A 60 3.91 -5.66 0.97
N ASN A 61 5.06 -5.67 0.30
CA ASN A 61 5.43 -6.66 -0.71
C ASN A 61 6.35 -7.77 -0.18
N LEU A 62 6.64 -7.79 1.12
CA LEU A 62 7.33 -8.92 1.75
C LEU A 62 6.39 -10.13 1.86
N PRO A 63 6.94 -11.36 1.77
CA PRO A 63 6.12 -12.56 1.76
C PRO A 63 5.43 -12.84 3.10
N ASN A 64 6.07 -12.51 4.23
CA ASN A 64 5.47 -12.72 5.56
C ASN A 64 5.32 -11.40 6.31
N ILE A 65 4.07 -10.94 6.39
CA ILE A 65 3.68 -9.71 7.09
C ILE A 65 2.68 -10.12 8.16
N THR A 66 3.14 -10.17 9.41
CA THR A 66 2.45 -10.97 10.44
C THR A 66 2.13 -10.21 11.72
N HIS A 67 2.64 -8.99 11.90
CA HIS A 67 2.51 -8.26 13.17
C HIS A 67 2.53 -6.74 12.97
N PHE A 68 2.21 -5.98 14.01
CA PHE A 68 2.64 -4.58 14.11
C PHE A 68 3.96 -4.51 14.88
N CYS A 69 4.79 -3.50 14.61
CA CYS A 69 5.92 -3.23 15.49
C CYS A 69 5.37 -2.83 16.85
N ASP A 70 5.83 -3.53 17.89
CA ASP A 70 5.48 -3.26 19.28
C ASP A 70 6.35 -2.15 19.89
N SER A 71 6.13 -1.84 21.16
CA SER A 71 6.91 -0.83 21.88
C SER A 71 8.42 -1.10 21.92
N LYS A 72 8.86 -2.35 21.70
CA LYS A 72 10.28 -2.76 21.73
C LYS A 72 10.95 -2.61 20.37
N THR A 73 10.21 -2.85 19.30
CA THR A 73 10.71 -2.90 17.91
C THR A 73 10.37 -1.64 17.11
N HIS A 74 9.42 -0.84 17.58
CA HIS A 74 8.98 0.38 16.92
C HIS A 74 10.03 1.50 17.00
N VAL A 75 10.31 2.12 15.85
CA VAL A 75 11.32 3.19 15.71
C VAL A 75 10.62 4.55 15.74
N LYS A 76 10.54 5.15 16.94
CA LYS A 76 9.82 6.41 17.19
C LYS A 76 10.31 7.59 16.35
N GLN A 77 11.60 7.59 16.01
CA GLN A 77 12.26 8.66 15.27
C GLN A 77 12.17 8.48 13.75
N ALA A 78 11.63 7.35 13.27
CA ALA A 78 11.47 7.14 11.84
C ALA A 78 10.51 8.18 11.24
N PRO A 79 10.83 8.76 10.07
CA PRO A 79 9.98 9.77 9.43
C PRO A 79 8.79 9.12 8.71
N THR A 80 7.88 8.48 9.47
CA THR A 80 6.66 7.86 8.95
C THR A 80 5.45 8.76 9.19
N LYS A 81 4.40 8.60 8.37
CA LYS A 81 3.11 9.30 8.59
C LYS A 81 2.56 9.02 9.98
N HIS A 82 2.64 7.76 10.40
CA HIS A 82 2.16 7.29 11.69
C HIS A 82 2.87 8.03 12.83
N ASN A 83 4.20 8.10 12.82
CA ASN A 83 4.94 8.77 13.90
C ASN A 83 4.60 10.26 14.01
N VAL A 84 4.38 10.92 12.87
CA VAL A 84 3.96 12.33 12.84
C VAL A 84 2.56 12.53 13.42
N LEU A 85 1.61 11.66 13.10
CA LEU A 85 0.22 11.79 13.55
C LEU A 85 -0.01 11.28 14.97
N CYS A 86 0.75 10.27 15.39
CA CYS A 86 0.55 9.55 16.65
C CYS A 86 1.66 9.84 17.67
N ASN A 87 2.43 10.92 17.49
CA ASN A 87 3.52 11.34 18.39
C ASN A 87 4.52 10.22 18.70
N GLY A 88 4.88 9.44 17.68
CA GLY A 88 5.83 8.32 17.79
C GLY A 88 5.37 7.16 18.67
N LYS A 89 4.07 7.02 18.97
CA LYS A 89 3.50 5.81 19.57
C LYS A 89 3.44 4.70 18.53
N ASP A 90 3.69 3.46 18.94
CA ASP A 90 3.54 2.30 18.06
C ASP A 90 2.08 2.04 17.69
N VAL A 91 1.87 1.36 16.56
CA VAL A 91 0.55 1.12 15.99
C VAL A 91 -0.28 0.22 16.90
N ASP A 92 0.35 -0.81 17.47
CA ASP A 92 -0.29 -1.79 18.33
C ASP A 92 -0.90 -1.13 19.58
N SER A 93 -0.14 -0.26 20.25
CA SER A 93 -0.62 0.51 21.40
C SER A 93 -1.73 1.51 21.04
N ILE A 94 -1.73 2.08 19.83
CA ILE A 94 -2.79 2.98 19.37
C ILE A 94 -4.08 2.22 19.14
N ILE A 95 -4.02 1.07 18.47
CA ILE A 95 -5.18 0.22 18.20
C ILE A 95 -5.74 -0.33 19.52
N SER A 96 -4.88 -0.92 20.36
CA SER A 96 -5.29 -1.53 21.62
C SER A 96 -5.89 -0.56 22.64
N ALA A 97 -5.57 0.74 22.52
CA ALA A 97 -6.15 1.78 23.38
C ALA A 97 -7.51 2.30 22.90
N ASN A 98 -7.95 1.94 21.69
CA ASN A 98 -9.22 2.39 21.14
C ASN A 98 -10.40 1.63 21.77
N ASP A 99 -11.52 2.33 21.99
CA ASP A 99 -12.72 1.79 22.62
C ASP A 99 -13.32 0.59 21.86
N ASP A 100 -13.18 0.57 20.53
CA ASP A 100 -13.61 -0.54 19.66
C ASP A 100 -12.92 -1.87 20.02
N PHE A 101 -11.76 -1.81 20.70
CA PHE A 101 -10.98 -2.98 21.10
C PHE A 101 -11.07 -3.31 22.60
N LYS A 102 -11.82 -2.53 23.40
CA LYS A 102 -11.95 -2.76 24.86
C LYS A 102 -12.77 -4.00 25.20
N ASP A 103 -13.77 -4.32 24.39
CA ASP A 103 -14.70 -5.43 24.59
C ASP A 103 -14.52 -6.55 23.55
N VAL A 104 -13.38 -6.58 22.85
CA VAL A 104 -13.07 -7.66 21.91
C VAL A 104 -12.71 -8.90 22.70
N PHE A 105 -13.67 -9.82 22.81
CA PHE A 105 -13.41 -11.17 23.29
C PHE A 105 -12.41 -11.83 22.34
N GLU A 106 -11.37 -12.47 22.88
CA GLU A 106 -10.55 -13.39 22.08
C GLU A 106 -11.50 -14.35 21.37
N VAL A 107 -11.59 -14.24 20.05
CA VAL A 107 -12.26 -15.26 19.24
C VAL A 107 -11.40 -16.51 19.44
N ALA A 108 -11.84 -17.38 20.34
CA ALA A 108 -11.06 -18.48 20.91
C ALA A 108 -10.69 -19.60 19.92
N ALA A 109 -10.91 -19.38 18.63
CA ALA A 109 -10.53 -20.30 17.58
C ALA A 109 -9.94 -19.51 16.41
N PRO A 110 -8.88 -20.01 15.75
CA PRO A 110 -8.53 -19.51 14.43
C PRO A 110 -9.80 -19.59 13.60
N VAL A 111 -10.29 -18.43 13.15
CA VAL A 111 -11.30 -18.39 12.10
C VAL A 111 -10.68 -19.19 10.96
N GLY A 112 -11.29 -20.34 10.62
CA GLY A 112 -10.73 -21.24 9.63
C GLY A 112 -10.35 -20.49 8.34
N ASP A 113 -9.44 -21.05 7.56
CA ASP A 113 -8.98 -20.42 6.32
C ASP A 113 -10.19 -19.92 5.53
N THR A 114 -10.18 -18.62 5.21
CA THR A 114 -11.28 -18.03 4.46
C THR A 114 -11.22 -18.58 3.04
N GLU A 115 -12.15 -19.47 2.72
CA GLU A 115 -12.31 -19.97 1.36
C GLU A 115 -13.04 -18.91 0.52
N PHE A 116 -12.36 -18.44 -0.52
CA PHE A 116 -12.96 -17.58 -1.53
C PHE A 116 -13.28 -18.42 -2.76
N GLU A 117 -14.57 -18.59 -3.04
CA GLU A 117 -15.00 -19.09 -4.35
C GLU A 117 -15.07 -17.91 -5.33
N ILE A 118 -14.05 -17.78 -6.17
CA ILE A 118 -14.05 -16.77 -7.23
C ILE A 118 -14.83 -17.31 -8.42
N LEU A 119 -16.10 -16.93 -8.51
CA LEU A 119 -16.93 -17.23 -9.68
C LEU A 119 -16.46 -16.39 -10.87
N ARG A 120 -15.93 -17.05 -11.90
CA ARG A 120 -15.50 -16.40 -13.13
C ARG A 120 -16.59 -16.52 -14.19
N ALA A 121 -17.23 -15.41 -14.53
CA ALA A 121 -18.19 -15.36 -15.63
C ALA A 121 -17.53 -15.81 -16.94
N SER A 122 -18.22 -16.66 -17.71
CA SER A 122 -17.79 -17.16 -19.02
C SER A 122 -17.73 -16.06 -20.08
N SER A 123 -18.64 -15.08 -20.00
CA SER A 123 -18.58 -13.80 -20.71
C SER A 123 -18.19 -12.71 -19.73
N ARG A 124 -16.99 -12.14 -19.88
CA ARG A 124 -16.54 -11.05 -19.01
C ARG A 124 -17.12 -9.74 -19.52
N ARG A 125 -17.96 -9.10 -18.72
CA ARG A 125 -18.39 -7.72 -18.92
C ARG A 125 -17.75 -6.85 -17.86
N VAL A 126 -17.04 -5.80 -18.26
CA VAL A 126 -16.43 -4.83 -17.36
C VAL A 126 -17.03 -3.46 -17.65
N VAL A 127 -17.50 -2.76 -16.62
CA VAL A 127 -18.04 -1.40 -16.76
C VAL A 127 -17.16 -0.44 -15.99
N PHE A 128 -16.57 0.53 -16.69
CA PHE A 128 -15.85 1.64 -16.09
C PHE A 128 -16.86 2.73 -15.73
N ALA A 129 -17.10 2.95 -14.44
CA ALA A 129 -17.90 4.07 -13.95
C ALA A 129 -16.97 5.25 -13.59
N LEU A 130 -17.10 6.36 -14.30
CA LEU A 130 -16.26 7.55 -14.13
C LEU A 130 -17.06 8.68 -13.48
N ASP A 131 -16.57 9.18 -12.35
CA ASP A 131 -17.16 10.33 -11.66
C ASP A 131 -16.70 11.65 -12.30
N ARG A 132 -17.67 12.46 -12.77
CA ARG A 132 -17.52 13.78 -13.40
C ARG A 132 -17.99 14.93 -12.50
N SER A 133 -18.14 14.68 -11.20
CA SER A 133 -18.43 15.73 -10.22
C SER A 133 -17.37 16.83 -10.24
N ASN A 134 -17.76 18.06 -9.85
CA ASN A 134 -16.89 19.23 -9.90
C ASN A 134 -15.57 19.06 -9.14
N ALA A 135 -15.52 18.21 -8.11
CA ALA A 135 -14.29 17.83 -7.40
C ALA A 135 -13.20 17.24 -8.31
N THR A 136 -13.59 16.61 -9.43
CA THR A 136 -12.67 16.03 -10.42
C THR A 136 -12.18 17.04 -11.48
N SER A 137 -12.91 18.16 -11.65
CA SER A 137 -12.53 19.25 -12.57
C SER A 137 -11.47 20.19 -11.99
N GLU A 138 -11.46 20.41 -10.67
CA GLU A 138 -10.52 21.33 -10.00
C GLU A 138 -9.06 20.83 -10.00
N GLN A 139 -8.85 19.53 -10.23
CA GLN A 139 -7.54 18.88 -10.10
C GLN A 139 -6.91 18.41 -11.43
N ASN A 140 -7.44 18.83 -12.60
CA ASN A 140 -6.96 18.34 -13.91
C ASN A 140 -6.97 16.79 -14.04
N VAL A 141 -7.77 16.08 -13.24
CA VAL A 141 -7.78 14.60 -13.20
C VAL A 141 -8.16 14.05 -14.57
N TRP A 142 -9.08 14.71 -15.26
CA TRP A 142 -9.57 14.32 -16.58
C TRP A 142 -8.51 14.38 -17.68
N SER A 143 -7.61 15.36 -17.65
CA SER A 143 -6.53 15.45 -18.66
C SER A 143 -5.51 14.31 -18.50
N ALA A 144 -5.37 13.76 -17.29
CA ALA A 144 -4.54 12.58 -17.03
C ALA A 144 -5.30 11.25 -17.21
N LEU A 145 -6.61 11.22 -16.98
CA LEU A 145 -7.45 10.02 -17.03
C LEU A 145 -7.64 9.52 -18.46
N GLY A 146 -7.92 10.42 -19.41
CA GLY A 146 -8.20 10.06 -20.81
C GLY A 146 -7.12 9.17 -21.45
N PRO A 147 -5.85 9.59 -21.49
CA PRO A 147 -4.77 8.79 -22.07
C PRO A 147 -4.57 7.44 -21.38
N ARG A 148 -4.79 7.37 -20.06
CA ARG A 148 -4.61 6.15 -19.26
C ARG A 148 -5.75 5.15 -19.49
N LEU A 149 -6.99 5.65 -19.54
CA LEU A 149 -8.15 4.83 -19.86
C LEU A 149 -8.03 4.27 -21.28
N TYR A 150 -7.62 5.10 -22.24
CA TYR A 150 -7.35 4.63 -23.60
C TYR A 150 -6.30 3.52 -23.64
N ALA A 151 -5.16 3.70 -22.95
CA ALA A 151 -4.12 2.66 -22.89
C ALA A 151 -4.63 1.35 -22.27
N LEU A 152 -5.44 1.43 -21.22
CA LEU A 152 -6.03 0.26 -20.58
C LEU A 152 -7.02 -0.45 -21.51
N LEU A 153 -7.96 0.28 -22.11
CA LEU A 153 -8.93 -0.27 -23.06
C LEU A 153 -8.24 -0.94 -24.25
N HIS A 154 -7.17 -0.33 -24.74
CA HIS A 154 -6.36 -0.87 -25.83
C HIS A 154 -5.65 -2.17 -25.47
N VAL A 155 -5.17 -2.30 -24.23
CA VAL A 155 -4.60 -3.56 -23.74
C VAL A 155 -5.69 -4.61 -23.60
N LEU A 156 -6.82 -4.28 -22.97
CA LEU A 156 -7.94 -5.20 -22.75
C LEU A 156 -8.50 -5.74 -24.07
N ASN A 157 -8.67 -4.88 -25.08
CA ASN A 157 -9.14 -5.29 -26.41
C ASN A 157 -8.19 -6.29 -27.10
N ARG A 158 -6.88 -6.22 -26.81
CA ARG A 158 -5.91 -7.18 -27.38
C ARG A 158 -5.81 -8.48 -26.60
N THR A 159 -5.84 -8.40 -25.26
CA THR A 159 -5.60 -9.55 -24.39
C THR A 159 -6.88 -10.36 -24.15
N GLU A 160 -8.04 -9.72 -24.23
CA GLU A 160 -9.34 -10.29 -23.89
C GLU A 160 -10.41 -9.88 -24.95
N PRO A 161 -10.27 -10.30 -26.23
CA PRO A 161 -11.10 -9.82 -27.34
C PRO A 161 -12.58 -10.20 -27.23
N ASN A 162 -12.94 -11.18 -26.38
CA ASN A 162 -14.32 -11.60 -26.12
C ASN A 162 -14.93 -10.90 -24.88
N MET A 163 -14.22 -9.93 -24.30
CA MET A 163 -14.71 -9.15 -23.17
C MET A 163 -15.57 -7.99 -23.66
N GLU A 164 -16.77 -7.85 -23.10
CA GLU A 164 -17.61 -6.67 -23.33
C GLU A 164 -17.17 -5.55 -22.40
N ILE A 165 -16.94 -4.37 -22.96
CA ILE A 165 -16.50 -3.20 -22.19
C ILE A 165 -17.56 -2.10 -22.26
N GLY A 166 -18.03 -1.67 -21.10
CA GLY A 166 -18.90 -0.51 -20.94
C GLY A 166 -18.15 0.67 -20.31
N LEU A 167 -18.54 1.89 -20.68
CA LEU A 167 -18.07 3.12 -20.06
C LEU A 167 -19.29 3.95 -19.66
N VAL A 168 -19.36 4.36 -18.40
CA VAL A 168 -20.45 5.16 -17.84
C VAL A 168 -19.86 6.35 -17.12
N GLU A 169 -20.29 7.56 -17.47
CA GLU A 169 -19.99 8.77 -16.70
C GLU A 169 -21.15 9.07 -15.75
N PHE A 170 -20.86 9.48 -14.52
CA PHE A 170 -21.84 9.88 -13.52
C PHE A 170 -21.37 11.12 -12.75
N GLY A 171 -22.26 11.89 -12.13
CA GLY A 171 -21.87 13.07 -11.34
C GLY A 171 -21.90 14.42 -12.07
N GLY A 172 -22.44 14.48 -13.30
CA GLY A 172 -22.83 15.73 -13.97
C GLY A 172 -24.29 16.10 -13.72
N ASP A 173 -24.61 17.40 -13.76
CA ASP A 173 -26.00 17.86 -13.87
C ASP A 173 -26.66 17.21 -15.09
N LYS A 174 -27.89 16.74 -14.91
CA LYS A 174 -28.67 16.05 -15.95
C LYS A 174 -28.84 16.98 -17.16
N THR A 175 -28.29 16.60 -18.30
CA THR A 175 -28.85 16.98 -19.60
C THR A 175 -28.95 15.73 -20.46
N GLU A 176 -30.19 15.25 -20.59
CA GLU A 176 -30.59 14.35 -21.67
C GLU A 176 -30.40 15.07 -23.01
N THR A 177 -29.80 14.36 -23.97
CA THR A 177 -30.04 14.53 -25.41
C THR A 177 -29.99 13.16 -26.06
#